data_AF-A0A7J9IAU0-F1
#
_entry.id   AF-A0A7J9IAU0-F1
#
_cell.length_a   1.000
_cell.length_b   1.000
_cell.length_c   1.000
_cell.angle_alpha   90.00
_cell.angle_beta   90.00
_cell.angle_gamma   90.00
#
_symmetry.space_group_name_H-M   'P 1'
#
loop_
_entity.id
_entity.type
_entity.pdbx_description
1 polymer ?
#
loop_
_entity_poly.entity_id
_entity_poly.type
_entity_poly.pdbx_seq_one_letter_code
_entity_poly.pdbx_strand_id
1 'polypeptide(L)'
;MLSKLTSLEFLDVSSNSLLSLSTSGNDVNYSFPQLTTVRFSGCSVRQFPNFFRSSKLDVSNNMISGGISKWEAEGWEGLAWLDLSHNFLTALEQFPGNDLEYLNLHSNLLQGPILSTWFNPQIPILQLSRIIISKNKLTGNIPSSICNLSSLLVLDLSENCLSGAIPDCLGNFSYLGLLDLQMNKFIGEIPNYFVSSTELSHLLLNDNQLEGLVPPSLANCTSLELLNLGNNKLTDKFPYWLTSLPDLQVIILRFNRFYGSLSHSIVSSNFSTLRIIDLSGNDFTGTLPTKLFRNLRVMKGKPEK
;
A
#
# COMPACT_ATOMS: atom_id res chain seq x y z
N MET A 1 -14.24 20.48 31.07
CA MET A 1 -12.91 20.92 31.56
C MET A 1 -11.95 21.19 30.39
N LEU A 2 -11.92 20.35 29.36
CA LEU A 2 -11.08 20.54 28.16
C LEU A 2 -11.41 21.80 27.34
N SER A 3 -12.66 22.27 27.35
CA SER A 3 -13.10 23.46 26.60
C SER A 3 -12.43 24.79 26.95
N LYS A 4 -11.67 24.83 28.05
CA LYS A 4 -10.90 26.02 28.46
C LYS A 4 -9.47 26.01 27.92
N LEU A 5 -9.04 24.94 27.25
CA LEU A 5 -7.67 24.76 26.76
C LEU A 5 -7.52 25.36 25.34
N THR A 6 -7.66 26.68 25.23
CA THR A 6 -7.69 27.37 23.93
C THR A 6 -6.35 27.38 23.18
N SER A 7 -5.24 27.13 23.88
CA SER A 7 -3.89 27.01 23.31
C SER A 7 -3.44 25.56 23.13
N LEU A 8 -4.34 24.58 23.29
CA LEU A 8 -3.99 23.17 23.11
C LEU A 8 -3.84 22.87 21.63
N GLU A 9 -2.62 22.55 21.21
CA GLU A 9 -2.30 22.22 19.81
C GLU A 9 -2.18 20.71 19.58
N PHE A 10 -1.80 19.97 20.61
CA PHE A 10 -1.49 18.56 20.54
C PHE A 10 -2.06 17.82 21.76
N LEU A 11 -2.80 16.74 21.51
CA LEU A 11 -3.31 15.84 22.53
C LEU A 11 -2.96 14.41 22.18
N ASP A 12 -2.21 13.74 23.03
CA ASP A 12 -1.89 12.32 22.90
C ASP A 12 -2.19 11.61 24.21
N VAL A 13 -3.16 10.70 24.15
CA VAL A 13 -3.58 9.85 25.26
C VAL A 13 -3.55 8.39 24.86
N SER A 14 -2.75 8.05 23.84
CA SER A 14 -2.67 6.72 23.27
C SER A 14 -2.19 5.68 24.29
N SER A 15 -2.46 4.40 24.00
CA SER A 15 -2.10 3.24 24.83
C SER A 15 -2.71 3.23 26.23
N ASN A 16 -3.85 3.91 26.41
CA ASN A 16 -4.64 3.83 27.64
C ASN A 16 -5.85 2.93 27.41
N SER A 17 -5.66 1.62 27.51
CA SER A 17 -6.67 0.62 27.12
C SER A 17 -8.00 0.72 27.88
N LEU A 18 -8.01 1.30 29.09
CA LEU A 18 -9.23 1.53 29.87
C LEU A 18 -9.90 2.88 29.57
N LEU A 19 -9.24 3.76 28.82
CA LEU A 19 -9.77 5.08 28.47
C LEU A 19 -10.81 4.91 27.35
N SER A 20 -12.07 5.18 27.68
CA SER A 20 -13.15 5.29 26.70
C SER A 20 -13.54 6.75 26.51
N LEU A 21 -13.88 7.13 25.28
CA LEU A 21 -14.60 8.36 25.00
C LEU A 21 -16.09 8.10 25.22
N SER A 22 -16.67 8.58 26.32
CA SER A 22 -18.13 8.66 26.47
C SER A 22 -18.57 10.02 25.94
N THR A 23 -19.21 10.05 24.78
CA THR A 23 -19.94 11.22 24.32
C THR A 23 -21.25 11.27 25.11
N SER A 24 -21.31 12.09 26.16
CA SER A 24 -22.61 12.32 26.79
C SER A 24 -23.42 13.15 25.80
N GLY A 25 -24.70 12.84 25.59
CA GLY A 25 -25.56 13.52 24.60
C GLY A 25 -25.73 15.04 24.78
N ASN A 26 -25.02 15.64 25.74
CA ASN A 26 -24.99 17.07 26.06
C ASN A 26 -23.67 17.78 25.69
N ASP A 27 -22.71 17.12 25.03
CA ASP A 27 -21.40 17.70 24.67
C ASP A 27 -21.48 18.64 23.45
N VAL A 28 -22.51 19.49 23.43
CA VAL A 28 -22.77 20.48 22.39
C VAL A 28 -21.68 21.57 22.46
N ASN A 29 -20.87 21.68 21.40
CA ASN A 29 -19.95 22.78 21.09
C ASN A 29 -18.71 22.96 21.98
N TYR A 30 -17.85 21.95 22.08
CA TYR A 30 -16.44 22.21 22.40
C TYR A 30 -15.66 22.57 21.15
N SER A 31 -15.07 23.77 21.13
CA SER A 31 -14.19 24.22 20.06
C SER A 31 -12.76 24.23 20.57
N PHE A 32 -11.88 23.52 19.87
CA PHE A 32 -10.44 23.50 20.11
C PHE A 32 -9.75 24.16 18.91
N PRO A 33 -9.76 25.50 18.82
CA PRO A 33 -9.42 26.20 17.58
C PRO A 33 -7.96 26.02 17.15
N GLN A 34 -7.06 25.69 18.07
CA GLN A 34 -5.64 25.47 17.79
C GLN A 34 -5.26 23.99 17.72
N LEU A 35 -6.18 23.06 18.03
CA LEU A 35 -5.85 21.65 18.12
C LEU A 35 -5.64 21.06 16.74
N THR A 36 -4.39 20.78 16.42
CA THR A 36 -3.99 20.25 15.11
C THR A 36 -3.86 18.74 15.12
N THR A 37 -3.47 18.15 16.26
CA THR A 37 -3.16 16.72 16.36
C THR A 37 -3.83 16.08 17.56
N VAL A 38 -4.53 14.98 17.29
CA VAL A 38 -5.23 14.18 18.30
C VAL A 38 -4.86 12.72 18.13
N ARG A 39 -4.36 12.09 19.20
CA ARG A 39 -4.06 10.66 19.23
C ARG A 39 -4.75 9.96 20.40
N PHE A 40 -5.59 9.00 20.03
CA PHE A 40 -6.34 8.08 20.90
C PHE A 40 -6.06 6.63 20.51
N SER A 41 -4.90 6.34 19.92
CA SER A 41 -4.57 4.98 19.49
C SER A 41 -4.53 4.01 20.68
N GLY A 42 -5.02 2.78 20.53
CA GLY A 42 -4.89 1.77 21.59
C GLY A 42 -5.74 2.04 22.84
N CYS A 43 -6.87 2.72 22.66
CA CYS A 43 -7.84 3.03 23.71
C CYS A 43 -9.07 2.10 23.61
N SER A 44 -10.12 2.38 24.40
CA SER A 44 -11.41 1.67 24.34
C SER A 44 -12.49 2.49 23.61
N VAL A 45 -12.12 3.19 22.54
CA VAL A 45 -13.05 4.06 21.79
C VAL A 45 -13.99 3.20 20.92
N ARG A 46 -15.31 3.46 21.00
CA ARG A 46 -16.34 2.68 20.29
C ARG A 46 -17.06 3.45 19.19
N GLN A 47 -16.95 4.77 19.20
CA GLN A 47 -17.62 5.68 18.27
C GLN A 47 -16.62 6.75 17.84
N PHE A 48 -16.86 7.35 16.67
CA PHE A 48 -16.04 8.45 16.21
C PHE A 48 -16.10 9.62 17.21
N PRO A 49 -14.97 10.26 17.54
CA PRO A 49 -14.99 11.44 18.40
C PRO A 49 -15.55 12.64 17.63
N ASN A 50 -16.84 12.95 17.83
CA ASN A 50 -17.53 14.05 17.14
C ASN A 50 -17.04 15.46 17.54
N PHE A 51 -16.06 15.59 18.44
CA PHE A 51 -15.71 16.84 19.12
C PHE A 51 -14.33 17.42 18.77
N PHE A 52 -13.56 16.78 17.90
CA PHE A 52 -12.23 17.26 17.52
C PHE A 52 -12.16 17.54 16.01
N ARG A 53 -12.11 18.83 15.65
CA ARG A 53 -11.85 19.27 14.27
C ARG A 53 -10.35 19.48 14.09
N SER A 54 -9.59 18.39 14.05
CA SER A 54 -8.13 18.41 13.97
C SER A 54 -7.63 18.01 12.59
N SER A 55 -6.48 18.56 12.19
CA SER A 55 -5.82 18.21 10.93
C SER A 55 -5.24 16.79 10.93
N LYS A 56 -4.85 16.26 12.10
CA LYS A 56 -4.28 14.91 12.24
C LYS A 56 -5.01 14.12 13.32
N LEU A 57 -5.60 13.01 12.93
CA LEU A 57 -6.33 12.11 13.84
C LEU A 57 -5.78 10.70 13.78
N ASP A 58 -5.34 10.21 14.94
CA ASP A 58 -5.05 8.80 15.17
C ASP A 58 -6.05 8.22 16.15
N VAL A 59 -6.92 7.34 15.66
CA VAL A 59 -7.86 6.54 16.45
C VAL A 59 -7.68 5.05 16.11
N SER A 60 -6.47 4.66 15.72
CA SER A 60 -6.13 3.27 15.42
C SER A 60 -6.22 2.36 16.65
N ASN A 61 -6.29 1.04 16.46
CA ASN A 61 -6.30 0.06 17.55
C ASN A 61 -7.40 0.33 18.59
N ASN A 62 -8.64 0.51 18.12
CA ASN A 62 -9.81 0.79 18.95
C ASN A 62 -10.95 -0.19 18.64
N MET A 63 -12.15 0.10 19.15
CA MET A 63 -13.36 -0.71 18.97
C MET A 63 -14.42 0.03 18.13
N ILE A 64 -14.01 0.95 17.25
CA ILE A 64 -14.94 1.70 16.40
C ILE A 64 -15.55 0.72 15.38
N SER A 65 -16.87 0.72 15.26
CA SER A 65 -17.60 -0.24 14.42
C SER A 65 -18.75 0.40 13.66
N GLY A 66 -19.21 -0.28 12.61
CA GLY A 66 -20.31 0.21 11.76
C GLY A 66 -19.82 1.00 10.55
N GLY A 67 -20.75 1.65 9.86
CA GLY A 67 -20.45 2.46 8.69
C GLY A 67 -20.34 3.95 9.03
N ILE A 68 -19.45 4.67 8.33
CA ILE A 68 -19.39 6.14 8.36
C ILE A 68 -20.03 6.66 7.07
N SER A 69 -21.17 7.34 7.22
CA SER A 69 -21.99 7.81 6.11
C SER A 69 -21.77 9.28 5.74
N LYS A 70 -21.40 10.14 6.72
CA LYS A 70 -21.17 11.58 6.49
C LYS A 70 -20.06 12.16 7.38
N TRP A 71 -18.88 12.35 6.80
CA TRP A 71 -17.75 13.01 7.47
C TRP A 71 -17.95 14.52 7.63
N GLU A 72 -18.66 15.17 6.69
CA GLU A 72 -18.89 16.63 6.68
C GLU A 72 -19.81 17.09 7.82
N ALA A 73 -20.77 16.26 8.23
CA ALA A 73 -21.59 16.52 9.42
C ALA A 73 -20.75 16.48 10.72
N GLU A 74 -19.52 15.97 10.65
CA GLU A 74 -18.62 15.79 11.78
C GLU A 74 -17.48 16.84 11.80
N GLY A 75 -17.37 17.72 10.78
CA GLY A 75 -16.47 18.90 10.80
C GLY A 75 -15.01 18.64 10.44
N TRP A 76 -14.72 17.65 9.59
CA TRP A 76 -13.37 17.19 9.23
C TRP A 76 -12.84 17.73 7.89
N GLU A 77 -13.33 18.90 7.46
CA GLU A 77 -12.96 19.48 6.16
C GLU A 77 -11.45 19.68 6.01
N GLY A 78 -10.75 20.06 7.09
CA GLY A 78 -9.29 20.26 7.11
C GLY A 78 -8.45 19.05 7.55
N LEU A 79 -9.01 17.84 7.50
CA LEU A 79 -8.31 16.61 7.85
C LEU A 79 -7.26 16.28 6.78
N ALA A 80 -5.98 16.28 7.17
CA ALA A 80 -4.85 15.97 6.30
C ALA A 80 -4.25 14.58 6.60
N TRP A 81 -4.43 14.08 7.82
CA TRP A 81 -3.87 12.79 8.25
C TRP A 81 -4.89 12.01 9.07
N LEU A 82 -5.24 10.81 8.63
CA LEU A 82 -6.22 9.95 9.29
C LEU A 82 -5.69 8.52 9.43
N ASP A 83 -5.62 8.03 10.67
CA ASP A 83 -5.39 6.63 10.97
C ASP A 83 -6.55 6.02 11.77
N LEU A 84 -7.23 5.10 11.12
CA LEU A 84 -8.35 4.30 11.60
C LEU A 84 -8.03 2.81 11.55
N SER A 85 -6.75 2.45 11.43
CA SER A 85 -6.34 1.05 11.33
C SER A 85 -6.71 0.25 12.58
N HIS A 86 -6.89 -1.06 12.42
CA HIS A 86 -7.25 -1.97 13.51
C HIS A 86 -8.52 -1.53 14.25
N ASN A 87 -9.62 -1.43 13.51
CA ASN A 87 -10.97 -1.18 14.00
C ASN A 87 -11.95 -2.19 13.36
N PHE A 88 -13.25 -1.97 13.51
CA PHE A 88 -14.32 -2.84 13.00
C PHE A 88 -15.25 -2.10 12.03
N LEU A 89 -14.72 -1.12 11.28
CA LEU A 89 -15.51 -0.36 10.31
C LEU A 89 -16.00 -1.26 9.18
N THR A 90 -17.27 -1.17 8.83
CA THR A 90 -17.89 -2.02 7.80
C THR A 90 -18.19 -1.28 6.50
N ALA A 91 -18.33 0.05 6.55
CA ALA A 91 -18.61 0.85 5.36
C ALA A 91 -18.08 2.28 5.50
N LEU A 92 -17.76 2.89 4.37
CA LEU A 92 -17.38 4.30 4.25
C LEU A 92 -18.07 4.84 2.99
N GLU A 93 -19.21 5.48 3.14
CA GLU A 93 -20.04 5.90 2.00
C GLU A 93 -19.43 7.07 1.23
N GLN A 94 -18.63 7.88 1.91
CA GLN A 94 -17.96 9.06 1.38
C GLN A 94 -16.45 8.99 1.64
N PHE A 95 -15.68 9.68 0.81
CA PHE A 95 -14.24 9.83 1.02
C PHE A 95 -13.98 10.75 2.22
N PRO A 96 -13.04 10.43 3.13
CA PRO A 96 -12.74 11.25 4.31
C PRO A 96 -11.96 12.52 3.96
N GLY A 97 -12.58 13.68 4.17
CA GLY A 97 -11.93 15.00 4.03
C GLY A 97 -11.65 15.38 2.57
N ASN A 98 -11.32 16.65 2.34
CA ASN A 98 -10.97 17.16 1.00
C ASN A 98 -9.46 17.33 0.81
N ASP A 99 -8.72 17.53 1.91
CA ASP A 99 -7.28 17.84 1.91
C ASP A 99 -6.44 16.67 2.42
N LEU A 100 -6.95 15.44 2.33
CA LEU A 100 -6.30 14.28 2.92
C LEU A 100 -5.00 13.93 2.17
N GLU A 101 -3.90 13.85 2.92
CA GLU A 101 -2.59 13.44 2.42
C GLU A 101 -2.25 11.99 2.80
N TYR A 102 -2.73 11.56 3.97
CA TYR A 102 -2.50 10.23 4.53
C TYR A 102 -3.81 9.60 5.00
N LEU A 103 -4.09 8.40 4.48
CA LEU A 103 -5.21 7.57 4.88
C LEU A 103 -4.72 6.17 5.25
N ASN A 104 -4.94 5.77 6.50
CA ASN A 104 -4.75 4.40 6.95
C ASN A 104 -6.05 3.81 7.49
N LEU A 105 -6.53 2.76 6.83
CA LEU A 105 -7.72 1.97 7.10
C LEU A 105 -7.38 0.48 7.21
N HIS A 106 -6.10 0.15 7.35
CA HIS A 106 -5.60 -1.21 7.48
C HIS A 106 -6.37 -2.01 8.55
N SER A 107 -6.65 -3.29 8.29
CA SER A 107 -7.30 -4.19 9.27
C SER A 107 -8.64 -3.63 9.77
N ASN A 108 -9.62 -3.58 8.88
CA ASN A 108 -11.02 -3.27 9.19
C ASN A 108 -11.94 -4.34 8.55
N LEU A 109 -13.25 -4.08 8.50
CA LEU A 109 -14.25 -4.96 7.88
C LEU A 109 -14.90 -4.29 6.65
N LEU A 110 -14.22 -3.32 6.04
CA LEU A 110 -14.76 -2.54 4.92
C LEU A 110 -15.08 -3.45 3.74
N GLN A 111 -16.22 -3.23 3.11
CA GLN A 111 -16.71 -4.05 2.01
C GLN A 111 -17.20 -3.20 0.84
N GLY A 112 -17.30 -3.85 -0.33
CA GLY A 112 -17.84 -3.24 -1.54
C GLY A 112 -16.79 -2.47 -2.36
N PRO A 113 -17.21 -1.88 -3.50
CA PRO A 113 -16.33 -1.22 -4.45
C PRO A 113 -16.03 0.25 -4.10
N ILE A 114 -15.60 0.51 -2.87
CA ILE A 114 -15.43 1.89 -2.34
C ILE A 114 -14.44 2.75 -3.14
N LEU A 115 -13.43 2.15 -3.77
CA LEU A 115 -12.46 2.90 -4.56
C LEU A 115 -13.13 3.61 -5.74
N SER A 116 -14.17 2.99 -6.33
CA SER A 116 -14.90 3.58 -7.45
C SER A 116 -15.72 4.81 -7.06
N THR A 117 -16.20 4.87 -5.81
CA THR A 117 -16.94 6.03 -5.30
C THR A 117 -16.00 7.14 -4.84
N TRP A 118 -14.86 6.78 -4.24
CA TRP A 118 -13.89 7.75 -3.74
C TRP A 118 -13.13 8.46 -4.85
N PHE A 119 -12.57 7.72 -5.80
CA PHE A 119 -11.84 8.33 -6.91
C PHE A 119 -12.82 8.74 -8.02
N ASN A 120 -13.87 9.48 -7.69
CA ASN A 120 -14.72 10.09 -8.69
C ASN A 120 -13.99 11.32 -9.29
N PRO A 121 -13.91 11.49 -10.63
CA PRO A 121 -13.27 12.64 -11.27
C PRO A 121 -13.76 14.02 -10.81
N GLN A 122 -14.95 14.09 -10.19
CA GLN A 122 -15.52 15.33 -9.65
C GLN A 122 -14.94 15.74 -8.29
N ILE A 123 -14.18 14.87 -7.61
CA ILE A 123 -13.56 15.16 -6.32
C ILE A 123 -12.07 15.48 -6.57
N PRO A 124 -11.59 16.69 -6.25
CA PRO A 124 -10.19 17.07 -6.46
C PRO A 124 -9.29 16.48 -5.36
N ILE A 125 -9.00 15.18 -5.41
CA ILE A 125 -8.18 14.49 -4.39
C ILE A 125 -6.68 14.54 -4.76
N LEU A 126 -6.14 15.74 -4.98
CA LEU A 126 -4.81 15.89 -5.58
C LEU A 126 -3.64 15.71 -4.60
N GLN A 127 -3.92 15.63 -3.30
CA GLN A 127 -2.89 15.67 -2.25
C GLN A 127 -2.57 14.31 -1.61
N LEU A 128 -3.37 13.27 -1.88
CA LEU A 128 -3.13 11.94 -1.31
C LEU A 128 -1.74 11.42 -1.73
N SER A 129 -0.93 11.17 -0.72
CA SER A 129 0.42 10.63 -0.86
C SER A 129 0.54 9.20 -0.34
N ARG A 130 -0.28 8.83 0.65
CA ARG A 130 -0.21 7.51 1.30
C ARG A 130 -1.61 6.96 1.51
N ILE A 131 -1.89 5.83 0.89
CA ILE A 131 -3.17 5.14 0.96
C ILE A 131 -2.91 3.70 1.40
N ILE A 132 -3.37 3.36 2.60
CA ILE A 132 -3.20 2.03 3.20
C ILE A 132 -4.59 1.52 3.57
N ILE A 133 -5.14 0.58 2.80
CA ILE A 133 -6.49 0.03 3.00
C ILE A 133 -6.45 -1.51 2.99
N SER A 134 -5.29 -2.07 3.33
CA SER A 134 -5.08 -3.51 3.34
C SER A 134 -5.86 -4.25 4.42
N LYS A 135 -6.02 -5.56 4.27
CA LYS A 135 -6.77 -6.42 5.21
C LYS A 135 -8.20 -5.95 5.43
N ASN A 136 -8.95 -5.89 4.34
CA ASN A 136 -10.38 -5.58 4.32
C ASN A 136 -11.11 -6.60 3.43
N LYS A 137 -12.38 -6.32 3.08
CA LYS A 137 -13.21 -7.14 2.19
C LYS A 137 -13.63 -6.35 0.95
N LEU A 138 -12.79 -5.42 0.50
CA LEU A 138 -13.08 -4.56 -0.66
C LEU A 138 -13.21 -5.39 -1.93
N THR A 139 -14.14 -5.02 -2.80
CA THR A 139 -14.38 -5.70 -4.09
C THR A 139 -14.33 -4.70 -5.24
N GLY A 140 -14.53 -5.17 -6.48
CA GLY A 140 -14.49 -4.29 -7.66
C GLY A 140 -13.07 -3.96 -8.09
N ASN A 141 -12.94 -2.99 -8.99
CA ASN A 141 -11.68 -2.68 -9.66
C ASN A 141 -11.02 -1.42 -9.05
N ILE A 142 -9.71 -1.27 -9.27
CA ILE A 142 -9.05 0.02 -9.10
C ILE A 142 -9.50 0.92 -10.26
N PRO A 143 -10.17 2.06 -10.00
CA PRO A 143 -10.63 2.94 -11.07
C PRO A 143 -9.46 3.71 -11.69
N SER A 144 -9.55 4.03 -12.99
CA SER A 144 -8.51 4.77 -13.73
C SER A 144 -8.30 6.20 -13.22
N SER A 145 -9.25 6.77 -12.48
CA SER A 145 -9.09 8.05 -11.79
C SER A 145 -8.01 8.05 -10.72
N ILE A 146 -7.56 6.88 -10.25
CA ILE A 146 -6.38 6.79 -9.38
C ILE A 146 -5.16 7.42 -10.04
N CYS A 147 -5.09 7.45 -11.38
CA CYS A 147 -4.01 8.05 -12.15
C CYS A 147 -3.84 9.56 -11.91
N ASN A 148 -4.82 10.23 -11.29
CA ASN A 148 -4.74 11.64 -10.94
C ASN A 148 -3.93 11.91 -9.66
N LEU A 149 -3.57 10.86 -8.91
CA LEU A 149 -2.79 10.96 -7.67
C LEU A 149 -1.30 11.07 -7.94
N SER A 150 -0.87 12.16 -8.59
CA SER A 150 0.54 12.34 -9.02
C SER A 150 1.55 12.40 -7.88
N SER A 151 1.11 12.68 -6.65
CA SER A 151 1.92 12.76 -5.43
C SER A 151 1.99 11.42 -4.66
N LEU A 152 1.46 10.33 -5.21
CA LEU A 152 1.35 9.05 -4.50
C LEU A 152 2.74 8.44 -4.25
N LEU A 153 3.04 8.21 -2.98
CA LEU A 153 4.26 7.59 -2.46
C LEU A 153 4.03 6.13 -2.04
N VAL A 154 2.86 5.85 -1.48
CA VAL A 154 2.49 4.52 -0.98
C VAL A 154 1.07 4.18 -1.39
N LEU A 155 0.91 3.04 -2.05
CA LEU A 155 -0.38 2.42 -2.30
C LEU A 155 -0.35 0.98 -1.79
N ASP A 156 -1.03 0.74 -0.68
CA ASP A 156 -1.25 -0.60 -0.13
C ASP A 156 -2.75 -0.92 -0.13
N LEU A 157 -3.14 -1.80 -1.05
CA LEU A 157 -4.48 -2.36 -1.19
C LEU A 157 -4.49 -3.88 -0.98
N SER A 158 -3.42 -4.42 -0.38
CA SER A 158 -3.23 -5.85 -0.22
C SER A 158 -4.29 -6.53 0.66
N GLU A 159 -4.41 -7.84 0.56
CA GLU A 159 -5.31 -8.65 1.41
C GLU A 159 -6.78 -8.16 1.34
N ASN A 160 -7.30 -8.09 0.11
CA ASN A 160 -8.68 -7.69 -0.20
C ASN A 160 -9.31 -8.67 -1.22
N CYS A 161 -10.50 -8.34 -1.73
CA CYS A 161 -11.16 -9.06 -2.82
C CYS A 161 -11.21 -8.24 -4.13
N LEU A 162 -10.26 -7.32 -4.35
CA LEU A 162 -10.22 -6.47 -5.55
C LEU A 162 -9.95 -7.30 -6.80
N SER A 163 -10.51 -6.89 -7.94
CA SER A 163 -10.49 -7.62 -9.20
C SER A 163 -10.22 -6.70 -10.40
N GLY A 164 -10.25 -7.27 -11.61
CA GLY A 164 -9.99 -6.52 -12.84
C GLY A 164 -8.49 -6.36 -13.12
N ALA A 165 -8.17 -5.53 -14.11
CA ALA A 165 -6.79 -5.22 -14.48
C ALA A 165 -6.19 -4.15 -13.55
N ILE A 166 -4.87 -4.22 -13.36
CA ILE A 166 -4.10 -3.16 -12.69
C ILE A 166 -4.01 -1.97 -13.68
N PRO A 167 -4.38 -0.74 -13.29
CA PRO A 167 -4.26 0.42 -14.17
C PRO A 167 -2.81 0.70 -14.58
N ASP A 168 -2.55 0.82 -15.89
CA ASP A 168 -1.20 1.01 -16.44
C ASP A 168 -0.46 2.24 -15.88
N CYS A 169 -1.21 3.29 -15.53
CA CYS A 169 -0.65 4.52 -15.00
C CYS A 169 0.09 4.36 -13.67
N LEU A 170 -0.15 3.28 -12.92
CA LEU A 170 0.57 3.01 -11.68
C LEU A 170 2.07 2.81 -11.92
N GLY A 171 2.47 2.37 -13.12
CA GLY A 171 3.89 2.33 -13.51
C GLY A 171 4.47 3.72 -13.87
N ASN A 172 3.62 4.72 -14.10
CA ASN A 172 4.03 6.08 -14.48
C ASN A 172 4.15 7.05 -13.28
N PHE A 173 3.91 6.59 -12.04
CA PHE A 173 4.10 7.42 -10.86
C PHE A 173 5.58 7.54 -10.51
N SER A 174 6.13 8.74 -10.68
CA SER A 174 7.54 9.04 -10.41
C SER A 174 7.90 8.86 -8.93
N TYR A 175 7.01 9.22 -8.00
CA TYR A 175 7.32 9.20 -6.56
C TYR A 175 6.82 7.94 -5.83
N LEU A 176 6.17 7.00 -6.53
CA LEU A 176 5.61 5.82 -5.89
C LEU A 176 6.75 4.90 -5.44
N GLY A 177 6.93 4.79 -4.12
CA GLY A 177 7.97 3.95 -3.50
C GLY A 177 7.49 2.53 -3.19
N LEU A 178 6.22 2.37 -2.82
CA LEU A 178 5.59 1.08 -2.48
C LEU A 178 4.28 0.91 -3.25
N LEU A 179 4.21 -0.18 -4.04
CA LEU A 179 2.97 -0.69 -4.61
C LEU A 179 2.71 -2.11 -4.08
N ASP A 180 1.76 -2.22 -3.16
CA ASP A 180 1.33 -3.50 -2.60
C ASP A 180 -0.11 -3.82 -2.97
N LEU A 181 -0.27 -4.80 -3.85
CA LEU A 181 -1.54 -5.32 -4.35
C LEU A 181 -1.67 -6.83 -4.08
N GLN A 182 -0.82 -7.40 -3.22
CA GLN A 182 -0.79 -8.84 -3.00
C GLN A 182 -2.11 -9.37 -2.43
N MET A 183 -2.37 -10.66 -2.60
CA MET A 183 -3.53 -11.34 -2.00
C MET A 183 -4.86 -10.68 -2.39
N ASN A 184 -5.08 -10.55 -3.70
CA ASN A 184 -6.29 -10.02 -4.31
C ASN A 184 -6.75 -10.97 -5.45
N LYS A 185 -7.59 -10.48 -6.36
CA LYS A 185 -8.11 -11.23 -7.53
C LYS A 185 -7.81 -10.50 -8.84
N PHE A 186 -6.71 -9.75 -8.91
CA PHE A 186 -6.32 -9.04 -10.13
C PHE A 186 -6.02 -10.01 -11.27
N ILE A 187 -6.45 -9.66 -12.47
CA ILE A 187 -6.30 -10.42 -13.73
C ILE A 187 -5.60 -9.56 -14.78
N GLY A 188 -5.26 -10.16 -15.93
CA GLY A 188 -4.58 -9.46 -17.02
C GLY A 188 -3.08 -9.31 -16.77
N GLU A 189 -2.45 -8.41 -17.53
CA GLU A 189 -1.01 -8.21 -17.49
C GLU A 189 -0.58 -7.22 -16.40
N ILE A 190 0.69 -7.31 -16.01
CA ILE A 190 1.36 -6.27 -15.19
C ILE A 190 1.54 -5.03 -16.09
N PRO A 191 1.37 -3.79 -15.57
CA PRO A 191 1.61 -2.56 -16.33
C PRO A 191 2.89 -2.62 -17.16
N ASN A 192 2.77 -2.46 -18.47
CA ASN A 192 3.89 -2.72 -19.38
C ASN A 192 4.90 -1.57 -19.47
N TYR A 193 4.63 -0.44 -18.81
CA TYR A 193 5.45 0.76 -18.83
C TYR A 193 5.71 1.28 -17.42
N PHE A 194 6.99 1.28 -17.03
CA PHE A 194 7.49 1.95 -15.83
C PHE A 194 8.38 3.14 -16.22
N VAL A 195 8.10 4.33 -15.69
CA VAL A 195 8.87 5.54 -16.01
C VAL A 195 10.29 5.46 -15.45
N SER A 196 11.27 6.00 -16.18
CA SER A 196 12.69 5.96 -15.79
C SER A 196 13.01 6.69 -14.49
N SER A 197 12.18 7.64 -14.07
CA SER A 197 12.33 8.41 -12.83
C SER A 197 11.53 7.85 -11.67
N THR A 198 11.05 6.60 -11.75
CA THR A 198 10.26 6.01 -10.67
C THR A 198 11.13 5.70 -9.46
N GLU A 199 10.63 6.06 -8.27
CA GLU A 199 11.23 5.74 -6.98
C GLU A 199 10.79 4.36 -6.45
N LEU A 200 10.15 3.54 -7.29
CA LEU A 200 9.58 2.26 -6.90
C LEU A 200 10.64 1.33 -6.32
N SER A 201 10.51 1.07 -5.02
CA SER A 201 11.41 0.24 -4.22
C SER A 201 10.83 -1.14 -3.93
N HIS A 202 9.50 -1.22 -3.82
CA HIS A 202 8.79 -2.45 -3.45
C HIS A 202 7.59 -2.66 -4.36
N LEU A 203 7.59 -3.77 -5.08
CA LEU A 203 6.49 -4.21 -5.94
C LEU A 203 6.00 -5.60 -5.51
N LEU A 204 4.83 -5.63 -4.88
CA LEU A 204 4.22 -6.81 -4.29
C LEU A 204 2.90 -7.12 -5.02
N LEU A 205 2.94 -8.09 -5.94
CA LEU A 205 1.79 -8.49 -6.77
C LEU A 205 1.42 -9.97 -6.58
N ASN A 206 2.01 -10.65 -5.61
CA ASN A 206 1.80 -12.07 -5.38
C ASN A 206 0.37 -12.43 -4.98
N ASP A 207 0.02 -13.70 -5.16
CA ASP A 207 -1.30 -14.24 -4.78
C ASP A 207 -2.44 -13.50 -5.50
N ASN A 208 -2.33 -13.45 -6.83
CA ASN A 208 -3.31 -12.89 -7.75
C ASN A 208 -3.54 -13.86 -8.93
N GLN A 209 -4.14 -13.38 -10.02
CA GLN A 209 -4.39 -14.15 -11.24
C GLN A 209 -3.74 -13.48 -12.46
N LEU A 210 -2.65 -12.74 -12.27
CA LEU A 210 -1.95 -12.02 -13.32
C LEU A 210 -1.32 -12.98 -14.32
N GLU A 211 -1.34 -12.60 -15.60
CA GLU A 211 -0.87 -13.40 -16.73
C GLU A 211 0.07 -12.58 -17.63
N GLY A 212 0.52 -13.17 -18.73
CA GLY A 212 1.46 -12.54 -19.65
C GLY A 212 2.92 -12.62 -19.18
N LEU A 213 3.71 -11.65 -19.64
CA LEU A 213 5.16 -11.57 -19.43
C LEU A 213 5.50 -10.63 -18.26
N VAL A 214 6.74 -10.72 -17.76
CA VAL A 214 7.24 -9.71 -16.83
C VAL A 214 7.71 -8.49 -17.64
N PRO A 215 7.15 -7.28 -17.43
CA PRO A 215 7.47 -6.11 -18.24
C PRO A 215 8.96 -5.76 -18.21
N PRO A 216 9.65 -5.72 -19.36
CA PRO A 216 11.07 -5.31 -19.40
C PRO A 216 11.31 -3.88 -18.94
N SER A 217 10.28 -3.03 -18.96
CA SER A 217 10.33 -1.66 -18.45
C SER A 217 10.56 -1.58 -16.94
N LEU A 218 10.35 -2.65 -16.17
CA LEU A 218 10.76 -2.72 -14.76
C LEU A 218 12.28 -2.56 -14.57
N ALA A 219 13.08 -2.74 -15.63
CA ALA A 219 14.51 -2.40 -15.62
C ALA A 219 14.77 -0.90 -15.35
N ASN A 220 13.76 -0.05 -15.54
CA ASN A 220 13.79 1.38 -15.22
C ASN A 220 13.67 1.68 -13.71
N CYS A 221 13.12 0.75 -12.93
CA CYS A 221 12.95 0.89 -11.48
C CYS A 221 14.30 0.66 -10.76
N THR A 222 15.24 1.58 -10.92
CA THR A 222 16.61 1.40 -10.42
C THR A 222 16.70 1.29 -8.89
N SER A 223 15.73 1.87 -8.16
CA SER A 223 15.59 1.75 -6.71
C SER A 223 14.90 0.46 -6.24
N LEU A 224 14.53 -0.46 -7.14
CA LEU A 224 13.74 -1.65 -6.79
C LEU A 224 14.56 -2.60 -5.91
N GLU A 225 14.12 -2.79 -4.67
CA GLU A 225 14.73 -3.67 -3.67
C GLU A 225 14.02 -5.02 -3.58
N LEU A 226 12.69 -5.02 -3.70
CA LEU A 226 11.85 -6.20 -3.53
C LEU A 226 10.86 -6.33 -4.68
N LEU A 227 10.97 -7.45 -5.42
CA LEU A 227 10.00 -7.87 -6.42
C LEU A 227 9.37 -9.21 -6.02
N ASN A 228 8.06 -9.21 -5.75
CA ASN A 228 7.30 -10.42 -5.47
C ASN A 228 6.14 -10.57 -6.45
N LEU A 229 6.28 -11.56 -7.35
CA LEU A 229 5.28 -11.93 -8.35
C LEU A 229 4.74 -13.35 -8.13
N GLY A 230 5.03 -13.95 -6.98
CA GLY A 230 4.71 -15.36 -6.71
C GLY A 230 3.22 -15.67 -6.74
N ASN A 231 2.85 -16.94 -6.95
CA ASN A 231 1.45 -17.39 -6.97
C ASN A 231 0.59 -16.59 -7.97
N ASN A 232 0.97 -16.61 -9.25
CA ASN A 232 0.25 -15.99 -10.37
C ASN A 232 0.19 -16.97 -11.56
N LYS A 233 -0.19 -16.49 -12.75
CA LYS A 233 -0.26 -17.26 -14.02
C LYS A 233 0.74 -16.75 -15.06
N LEU A 234 1.81 -16.05 -14.64
CA LEU A 234 2.81 -15.47 -15.54
C LEU A 234 3.53 -16.56 -16.32
N THR A 235 3.69 -16.36 -17.63
CA THR A 235 4.27 -17.34 -18.55
C THR A 235 5.38 -16.69 -19.36
N ASP A 236 6.61 -16.75 -18.84
CA ASP A 236 7.77 -16.06 -19.42
C ASP A 236 9.05 -16.87 -19.25
N LYS A 237 10.13 -16.46 -19.90
CA LYS A 237 11.48 -16.90 -19.54
C LYS A 237 11.94 -16.12 -18.31
N PHE A 238 13.06 -16.55 -17.71
CA PHE A 238 13.66 -15.77 -16.63
C PHE A 238 14.04 -14.35 -17.12
N PRO A 239 13.54 -13.28 -16.46
CA PRO A 239 13.79 -11.91 -16.88
C PRO A 239 15.22 -11.47 -16.51
N TYR A 240 16.17 -11.72 -17.41
CA TYR A 240 17.60 -11.47 -17.15
C TYR A 240 17.97 -10.00 -16.91
N TRP A 241 17.13 -9.05 -17.33
CA TRP A 241 17.32 -7.64 -17.00
C TRP A 241 17.21 -7.37 -15.49
N LEU A 242 16.62 -8.26 -14.68
CA LEU A 242 16.69 -8.14 -13.21
C LEU A 242 18.13 -8.09 -12.70
N THR A 243 19.07 -8.70 -13.42
CA THR A 243 20.50 -8.73 -13.04
C THR A 243 21.20 -7.37 -13.14
N SER A 244 20.58 -6.37 -13.78
CA SER A 244 21.12 -5.01 -13.87
C SER A 244 20.56 -4.05 -12.82
N LEU A 245 19.59 -4.47 -12.01
CA LEU A 245 19.04 -3.62 -10.96
C LEU A 245 20.03 -3.53 -9.78
N PRO A 246 20.50 -2.32 -9.42
CA PRO A 246 21.60 -2.16 -8.46
C PRO A 246 21.18 -2.50 -7.03
N ASP A 247 19.94 -2.19 -6.64
CA ASP A 247 19.47 -2.29 -5.26
C ASP A 247 18.61 -3.53 -4.99
N LEU A 248 18.43 -4.40 -6.00
CA LEU A 248 17.54 -5.56 -5.92
C LEU A 248 18.06 -6.62 -4.95
N GLN A 249 17.35 -6.78 -3.84
CA GLN A 249 17.67 -7.66 -2.73
C GLN A 249 16.84 -8.94 -2.72
N VAL A 250 15.59 -8.90 -3.16
CA VAL A 250 14.65 -10.01 -3.05
C VAL A 250 13.87 -10.21 -4.35
N ILE A 251 13.93 -11.43 -4.88
CA ILE A 251 13.14 -11.87 -6.04
C ILE A 251 12.32 -13.09 -5.64
N ILE A 252 11.00 -13.01 -5.77
CA ILE A 252 10.09 -14.14 -5.57
C ILE A 252 9.23 -14.29 -6.83
N LEU A 253 9.49 -15.34 -7.61
CA LEU A 253 8.76 -15.70 -8.84
C LEU A 253 8.03 -17.04 -8.70
N ARG A 254 7.96 -17.59 -7.49
CA ARG A 254 7.46 -18.94 -7.24
C ARG A 254 6.04 -19.16 -7.75
N PHE A 255 5.67 -20.41 -8.04
CA PHE A 255 4.30 -20.80 -8.39
C PHE A 255 3.71 -19.94 -9.52
N ASN A 256 4.38 -20.00 -10.67
CA ASN A 256 4.00 -19.39 -11.94
C ASN A 256 4.25 -20.43 -13.06
N ARG A 257 4.37 -19.99 -14.33
CA ARG A 257 4.68 -20.83 -15.49
C ARG A 257 5.95 -20.36 -16.18
N PHE A 258 6.95 -19.90 -15.41
CA PHE A 258 8.22 -19.49 -15.99
C PHE A 258 8.97 -20.70 -16.57
N TYR A 259 9.52 -20.58 -17.78
CA TYR A 259 10.08 -21.71 -18.53
C TYR A 259 11.45 -21.42 -19.15
N GLY A 260 12.02 -22.48 -19.73
CA GLY A 260 13.30 -22.41 -20.43
C GLY A 260 14.51 -22.51 -19.49
N SER A 261 15.70 -22.40 -20.07
CA SER A 261 16.94 -22.57 -19.33
C SER A 261 17.38 -21.28 -18.64
N LEU A 262 17.80 -21.43 -17.38
CA LEU A 262 18.49 -20.39 -16.62
C LEU A 262 19.96 -20.18 -17.08
N SER A 263 20.46 -21.05 -17.97
CA SER A 263 21.81 -20.98 -18.54
C SER A 263 21.88 -19.99 -19.72
N HIS A 264 21.70 -18.69 -19.46
CA HIS A 264 22.08 -17.65 -20.42
C HIS A 264 23.54 -17.21 -20.20
N SER A 265 24.22 -16.78 -21.26
CA SER A 265 25.61 -16.32 -21.25
C SER A 265 25.71 -14.95 -20.56
N ILE A 266 25.48 -14.90 -19.24
CA ILE A 266 25.66 -13.70 -18.42
C ILE A 266 27.14 -13.59 -18.10
N VAL A 267 27.90 -13.04 -19.03
CA VAL A 267 29.34 -12.77 -18.83
C VAL A 267 29.54 -11.42 -18.10
N SER A 268 28.52 -10.55 -18.02
CA SER A 268 28.70 -9.14 -17.63
C SER A 268 27.80 -8.58 -16.52
N SER A 269 26.69 -9.24 -16.14
CA SER A 269 25.72 -8.66 -15.20
C SER A 269 25.61 -9.46 -13.91
N ASN A 270 25.62 -8.76 -12.78
CA ASN A 270 25.91 -9.32 -11.49
C ASN A 270 24.87 -8.82 -10.47
N PHE A 271 24.09 -9.75 -9.89
CA PHE A 271 23.23 -9.50 -8.74
C PHE A 271 24.09 -9.06 -7.54
N SER A 272 24.35 -7.75 -7.47
CA SER A 272 25.35 -7.21 -6.56
C SER A 272 24.86 -7.16 -5.10
N THR A 273 23.55 -7.01 -4.92
CA THR A 273 22.87 -6.83 -3.63
C THR A 273 21.91 -7.96 -3.27
N LEU A 274 21.60 -8.86 -4.22
CA LEU A 274 20.60 -9.93 -4.04
C LEU A 274 20.91 -10.84 -2.86
N ARG A 275 19.87 -11.09 -2.05
CA ARG A 275 19.90 -11.88 -0.80
C ARG A 275 18.92 -13.03 -0.79
N ILE A 276 17.81 -12.91 -1.51
CA ILE A 276 16.75 -13.94 -1.57
C ILE A 276 16.33 -14.12 -3.02
N ILE A 277 16.30 -15.38 -3.47
CA ILE A 277 15.76 -15.76 -4.78
C ILE A 277 14.90 -17.02 -4.61
N ASP A 278 13.61 -16.90 -4.94
CA ASP A 278 12.67 -18.03 -4.93
C ASP A 278 12.06 -18.20 -6.32
N LEU A 279 12.46 -19.29 -7.00
CA LEU A 279 12.00 -19.67 -8.34
C LEU A 279 11.16 -20.95 -8.32
N SER A 280 10.79 -21.44 -7.13
CA SER A 280 10.15 -22.74 -6.94
C SER A 280 8.78 -22.84 -7.64
N GLY A 281 8.34 -24.05 -8.00
CA GLY A 281 7.02 -24.23 -8.62
C GLY A 281 6.87 -23.51 -9.98
N ASN A 282 7.83 -23.68 -10.87
CA ASN A 282 7.82 -23.18 -12.25
C ASN A 282 8.26 -24.29 -13.22
N ASP A 283 8.23 -24.01 -14.52
CA ASP A 283 8.56 -24.93 -15.63
C ASP A 283 9.98 -24.73 -16.18
N PHE A 284 10.92 -24.24 -15.36
CA PHE A 284 12.32 -24.05 -15.78
C PHE A 284 12.98 -25.39 -16.15
N THR A 285 13.83 -25.37 -17.16
CA THR A 285 14.53 -26.55 -17.69
C THR A 285 16.06 -26.36 -17.73
N GLY A 286 16.79 -27.40 -18.12
CA GLY A 286 18.24 -27.35 -18.27
C GLY A 286 19.00 -27.39 -16.93
N THR A 287 20.26 -26.97 -16.96
CA THR A 287 21.14 -27.01 -15.79
C THR A 287 21.06 -25.71 -14.99
N LEU A 288 21.20 -25.84 -13.66
CA LEU A 288 21.34 -24.70 -12.77
C LEU A 288 22.60 -23.86 -13.14
N PRO A 289 22.48 -22.55 -13.41
CA PRO A 289 23.60 -21.72 -13.83
C PRO A 289 24.50 -21.41 -12.63
N THR A 290 25.46 -22.27 -12.33
CA THR A 290 26.39 -22.10 -11.19
C THR A 290 27.12 -20.74 -11.20
N LYS A 291 27.32 -20.14 -12.38
CA LYS A 291 27.87 -18.78 -12.54
C LYS A 291 26.97 -17.68 -11.95
N LEU A 292 25.65 -17.84 -12.01
CA LEU A 292 24.69 -16.90 -11.41
C LEU A 292 24.91 -16.83 -9.89
N PHE A 293 25.07 -17.99 -9.25
CA PHE A 293 25.29 -18.08 -7.80
C PHE A 293 26.68 -17.59 -7.37
N ARG A 294 27.70 -17.70 -8.24
CA ARG A 294 29.01 -17.08 -7.99
C ARG A 294 28.94 -15.56 -7.94
N ASN A 295 27.92 -14.97 -8.52
CA ASN A 295 27.77 -13.53 -8.61
C ASN A 295 27.01 -12.95 -7.40
N LEU A 296 26.35 -13.76 -6.57
CA LEU A 296 25.64 -13.32 -5.36
C LEU A 296 26.62 -12.88 -4.24
N ARG A 297 27.22 -11.70 -4.38
CA ARG A 297 28.32 -11.21 -3.53
C ARG A 297 27.93 -11.10 -2.07
N VAL A 298 26.73 -10.58 -1.78
CA VAL A 298 26.23 -10.40 -0.41
C VAL A 298 25.97 -11.74 0.30
N MET A 299 25.58 -12.78 -0.43
CA MET A 299 25.29 -14.10 0.15
C MET A 299 26.55 -14.91 0.51
N LYS A 300 27.75 -14.50 0.07
CA LYS A 300 28.99 -15.26 0.25
C LYS A 300 29.62 -15.13 1.64
N GLY A 301 29.04 -14.33 2.54
CA GLY A 301 29.67 -13.98 3.81
C GLY A 301 30.91 -13.09 3.64
N LYS A 302 31.40 -12.47 4.72
CA LYS A 302 32.74 -11.88 4.70
C LYS A 302 33.76 -13.01 4.65
N PRO A 303 34.84 -12.92 3.86
CA PRO A 303 35.92 -13.89 3.98
C PRO A 303 36.40 -13.92 5.43
N GLU A 304 36.45 -15.11 6.03
CA GLU A 304 37.10 -15.31 7.32
C GLU A 304 38.54 -14.81 7.18
N LYS A 305 38.95 -13.93 8.11
CA LYS A 305 40.30 -13.36 8.16
C LYS A 305 41.29 -14.37 8.70
#